data_AF-A0A897NNV2-F1
#
_entry.id   AF-A0A897NNV2-F1
#
_cell.length_a   1.000
_cell.length_b   1.000
_cell.length_c   1.000
_cell.angle_alpha   90.00
_cell.angle_beta   90.00
_cell.angle_gamma   90.00
#
_symmetry.space_group_name_H-M   'P 1'
#
loop_
_entity.id
_entity.type
_entity.pdbx_description
1 polymer ?
#
loop_
_entity_poly.entity_id
_entity_poly.type
_entity_poly.pdbx_seq_one_letter_code
_entity_poly.pdbx_strand_id
1 'polypeptide(L)'
;MSSESQEPNPNAEAEETPDSGGDPAAEDARSPPALTIALPDGSESVSDAIVTNREMLREPQEHGLATDQDITHLSKAMEGLSSSVEEVKHEHDKSESEIDELRAVVERQRRQIDELQSMVTSLADILGTEAEWETFEDE
;
A
#
# COMPACT_ATOMS: atom_id res chain seq x y z
N MET A 1 18.79 40.21 10.65
CA MET A 1 19.64 39.75 11.76
C MET A 1 19.20 40.54 12.98
N SER A 2 18.19 40.06 13.70
CA SER A 2 17.61 40.75 14.85
C SER A 2 18.03 40.03 16.12
N SER A 3 18.52 40.83 17.07
CA SER A 3 19.35 40.43 18.19
C SER A 3 18.60 39.68 19.30
N GLU A 4 19.33 38.70 19.81
CA GLU A 4 19.33 38.08 21.13
C GLU A 4 18.79 38.95 22.29
N SER A 5 17.98 38.36 23.18
CA SER A 5 17.59 38.95 24.46
C SER A 5 17.64 37.90 25.57
N GLN A 6 18.85 37.74 26.09
CA GLN A 6 19.25 37.59 27.49
C GLN A 6 18.12 37.43 28.53
N GLU A 7 18.04 36.24 29.14
CA GLU A 7 17.46 36.05 30.48
C GLU A 7 18.35 36.69 31.55
N PRO A 8 17.77 37.11 32.68
CA PRO A 8 18.38 36.72 33.94
C PRO A 8 17.35 36.16 34.94
N ASN A 9 17.89 35.21 35.70
CA ASN A 9 17.25 34.27 36.60
C ASN A 9 17.25 34.85 38.05
N PRO A 10 16.91 34.08 39.10
CA PRO A 10 15.86 34.34 40.06
C PRO A 10 16.38 34.84 41.43
N ASN A 11 15.55 35.55 42.21
CA ASN A 11 15.67 35.53 43.68
C ASN A 11 14.47 36.21 44.35
N ALA A 12 13.77 35.49 45.23
CA ALA A 12 13.30 35.97 46.54
C ALA A 12 12.29 34.96 47.10
N GLU A 13 12.78 34.21 48.09
CA GLU A 13 12.02 33.39 49.02
C GLU A 13 10.93 34.22 49.70
N ALA A 14 9.72 33.66 49.80
CA ALA A 14 8.72 34.07 50.76
C ALA A 14 8.02 32.80 51.26
N GLU A 15 8.56 32.25 52.36
CA GLU A 15 7.80 31.37 53.22
C GLU A 15 6.76 32.20 53.98
N GLU A 16 5.49 31.81 53.90
CA GLU A 16 4.57 31.95 55.03
C GLU A 16 3.41 30.95 54.84
N THR A 17 3.39 29.93 55.70
CA THR A 17 2.17 29.15 55.97
C THR A 17 1.30 29.97 56.92
N PRO A 18 -0.02 29.81 56.82
CA PRO A 18 -0.72 29.49 58.06
C PRO A 18 -1.66 28.29 57.86
N ASP A 19 -1.42 27.31 58.72
CA ASP A 19 -2.35 26.27 59.12
C ASP A 19 -3.69 26.89 59.54
N SER A 20 -4.77 26.44 58.90
CA SER A 20 -6.14 26.69 59.35
C SER A 20 -6.97 25.42 59.14
N GLY A 21 -6.76 24.48 60.05
CA GLY A 21 -7.83 23.78 60.77
C GLY A 21 -9.02 23.26 59.98
N GLY A 22 -8.98 21.95 59.71
CA GLY A 22 -10.13 21.07 59.97
C GLY A 22 -10.93 20.59 58.77
N ASP A 23 -10.49 19.50 58.15
CA ASP A 23 -11.39 18.42 57.75
C ASP A 23 -10.63 17.07 57.71
N PRO A 24 -10.89 16.10 58.60
CA PRO A 24 -10.41 14.73 58.44
C PRO A 24 -11.44 13.91 57.66
N ALA A 25 -11.94 14.43 56.55
CA ALA A 25 -12.59 13.64 55.52
C ALA A 25 -11.51 13.19 54.53
N ALA A 26 -10.88 12.07 54.89
CA ALA A 26 -9.85 11.37 54.17
C ALA A 26 -10.08 11.37 52.65
N GLU A 27 -9.17 12.00 51.94
CA GLU A 27 -8.49 11.50 50.74
C GLU A 27 -9.27 10.51 49.87
N ASP A 28 -10.21 11.01 49.06
CA ASP A 28 -10.57 10.35 47.80
C ASP A 28 -9.87 11.09 46.65
N ALA A 29 -8.54 11.17 46.76
CA ALA A 29 -7.68 11.63 45.69
C ALA A 29 -7.61 10.54 44.62
N ARG A 30 -8.54 10.62 43.66
CA ARG A 30 -8.37 10.19 42.26
C ARG A 30 -7.42 8.99 42.09
N SER A 31 -7.81 7.82 42.60
CA SER A 31 -7.14 6.59 42.16
C SER A 31 -7.41 6.42 40.67
N PRO A 32 -6.38 6.31 39.79
CA PRO A 32 -6.62 5.94 38.40
C PRO A 32 -7.38 4.61 38.38
N PRO A 33 -8.26 4.38 37.39
CA PRO A 33 -9.00 3.13 37.30
C PRO A 33 -7.99 1.97 37.35
N ALA A 34 -8.21 1.05 38.29
CA ALA A 34 -7.34 -0.12 38.43
C ALA A 34 -7.30 -0.85 37.09
N LEU A 35 -6.08 -1.14 36.60
CA LEU A 35 -5.87 -1.91 35.38
C LEU A 35 -6.42 -3.33 35.57
N THR A 36 -7.61 -3.58 35.02
CA THR A 36 -8.21 -4.92 35.00
C THR A 36 -7.70 -5.65 33.76
N ILE A 37 -6.85 -6.65 33.95
CA ILE A 37 -6.35 -7.51 32.87
C ILE A 37 -7.23 -8.76 32.84
N ALA A 38 -7.85 -9.03 31.69
CA ALA A 38 -8.55 -10.28 31.46
C ALA A 38 -7.54 -11.43 31.33
N LEU A 39 -7.80 -12.55 32.01
CA LEU A 39 -6.96 -13.73 31.90
C LEU A 39 -7.19 -14.41 30.54
N PRO A 40 -6.13 -14.88 29.87
CA PRO A 40 -6.27 -15.72 28.69
C PRO A 40 -6.96 -17.04 29.04
N ASP A 41 -7.63 -17.64 28.05
CA ASP A 41 -8.25 -18.95 28.19
C ASP A 41 -7.21 -19.99 28.62
N GLY A 42 -7.48 -20.67 29.74
CA GLY A 42 -6.60 -21.71 30.29
C GLY A 42 -5.57 -21.23 31.32
N SER A 43 -5.48 -19.93 31.63
CA SER A 43 -4.60 -19.42 32.70
C SER A 43 -5.33 -19.33 34.05
N GLU A 44 -4.80 -19.96 35.10
CA GLU A 44 -5.41 -19.94 36.45
C GLU A 44 -5.07 -18.66 37.24
N SER A 45 -4.04 -17.93 36.83
CA SER A 45 -3.55 -16.70 37.51
C SER A 45 -2.85 -15.75 36.54
N VAL A 46 -2.82 -14.46 36.87
CA VAL A 46 -2.12 -13.42 36.08
C VAL A 46 -0.63 -13.73 35.98
N SER A 47 -0.03 -14.23 37.07
CA SER A 47 1.38 -14.62 37.10
C SER A 47 1.67 -15.76 36.13
N ASP A 48 0.74 -16.71 36.00
CA ASP A 48 0.86 -17.84 35.09
C ASP A 48 0.81 -17.36 33.63
N ALA A 49 -0.18 -16.54 33.30
CA ALA A 49 -0.31 -15.90 31.98
C ALA A 49 0.95 -15.10 31.59
N ILE A 50 1.55 -14.36 32.53
CA ILE A 50 2.79 -13.60 32.30
C ILE A 50 3.97 -14.54 32.02
N VAL A 51 4.09 -15.63 32.78
CA VAL A 51 5.18 -16.61 32.58
C VAL A 51 5.04 -17.29 31.22
N THR A 52 3.84 -17.77 30.88
CA THR A 52 3.56 -18.37 29.57
C THR A 52 3.83 -17.38 28.43
N ASN A 53 3.38 -16.12 28.55
CA ASN A 53 3.65 -15.11 27.54
C ASN A 53 5.15 -14.84 27.37
N ARG A 54 5.88 -14.76 28.48
CA ARG A 54 7.34 -14.56 28.45
C ARG A 54 8.09 -15.76 27.86
N GLU A 55 7.59 -16.97 28.08
CA GLU A 55 8.12 -18.19 27.46
C GLU A 55 7.87 -18.16 25.95
N MET A 56 6.65 -17.86 25.52
CA MET A 56 6.31 -17.70 24.10
C MET A 56 7.16 -16.64 23.39
N LEU A 57 7.46 -15.52 24.05
CA LEU A 57 8.30 -14.46 23.48
C LEU A 57 9.79 -14.81 23.44
N ARG A 58 10.26 -15.77 24.24
CA ARG A 58 11.65 -16.26 24.17
C ARG A 58 11.84 -17.23 23.02
N GLU A 59 10.85 -18.07 22.78
CA GLU A 59 10.87 -19.13 21.77
C GLU A 59 9.73 -18.95 20.77
N PRO A 60 9.67 -17.81 20.05
CA PRO A 60 8.54 -17.47 19.18
C PRO A 60 8.28 -18.54 18.12
N GLN A 61 9.33 -19.17 17.61
CA GLN A 61 9.26 -20.20 16.56
C GLN A 61 8.53 -21.47 17.03
N GLU A 62 8.72 -21.86 18.29
CA GLU A 62 8.11 -23.07 18.86
C GLU A 62 6.62 -22.87 19.16
N HIS A 63 6.22 -21.61 19.35
CA HIS A 63 4.84 -21.22 19.63
C HIS A 63 4.11 -20.63 18.41
N GLY A 64 4.67 -20.80 17.21
CA GLY A 64 4.05 -20.36 15.95
C GLY A 64 3.93 -18.84 15.81
N LEU A 65 4.71 -18.08 16.58
CA LEU A 65 4.82 -16.64 16.46
C LEU A 65 5.83 -16.30 15.35
N ALA A 66 5.50 -15.31 14.53
CA ALA A 66 6.40 -14.81 13.51
C ALA A 66 7.64 -14.18 14.15
N THR A 67 8.82 -14.46 13.59
CA THR A 67 10.07 -13.85 14.02
C THR A 67 10.39 -12.59 13.22
N ASP A 68 11.29 -11.75 13.73
CA ASP A 68 11.79 -10.58 13.00
C ASP A 68 12.44 -10.97 11.65
N GLN A 69 13.05 -12.15 11.61
CA GLN A 69 13.60 -12.70 10.38
C GLN A 69 12.49 -13.01 9.36
N ASP A 70 11.38 -13.61 9.79
CA ASP A 70 10.25 -13.91 8.91
C ASP A 70 9.61 -12.64 8.36
N ILE A 71 9.45 -11.62 9.22
CA ILE A 71 8.93 -10.31 8.84
C ILE A 71 9.86 -9.66 7.80
N THR A 72 11.18 -9.76 7.98
CA THR A 72 12.17 -9.21 7.03
C THR A 72 12.13 -9.93 5.68
N HIS A 73 12.06 -11.26 5.69
CA HIS A 73 11.96 -12.06 4.46
C HIS A 73 10.67 -11.74 3.70
N LEU A 74 9.54 -11.67 4.41
CA LEU A 74 8.26 -11.32 3.80
C LEU A 74 8.29 -9.91 3.22
N SER A 75 8.87 -8.94 3.94
CA SER A 75 9.00 -7.56 3.47
C SER A 75 9.82 -7.48 2.19
N LYS A 76 10.95 -8.20 2.13
CA LYS A 76 11.78 -8.28 0.93
C LYS A 76 11.08 -8.99 -0.23
N ALA A 77 10.34 -10.07 0.05
CA ALA A 77 9.56 -10.77 -0.97
C ALA A 77 8.44 -9.87 -1.52
N MET A 78 7.79 -9.09 -0.65
CA MET A 78 6.76 -8.12 -1.03
C MET A 78 7.34 -6.98 -1.88
N GLU A 79 8.51 -6.45 -1.51
CA GLU A 79 9.22 -5.44 -2.30
C GLU A 79 9.61 -5.98 -3.69
N GLY A 80 10.15 -7.20 -3.74
CA GLY A 80 10.47 -7.88 -5.00
C GLY A 80 9.25 -8.11 -5.88
N LEU A 81 8.13 -8.54 -5.29
CA LEU A 81 6.88 -8.71 -6.01
C LEU A 81 6.33 -7.37 -6.50
N SER A 82 6.39 -6.32 -5.67
CA SER A 82 5.94 -4.97 -6.07
C SER A 82 6.72 -4.46 -7.28
N SER A 83 8.05 -4.64 -7.28
CA SER A 83 8.90 -4.28 -8.41
C SER A 83 8.53 -5.08 -9.68
N SER A 84 8.31 -6.39 -9.55
CA SER A 84 7.89 -7.24 -10.67
C SER A 84 6.51 -6.85 -11.21
N VAL A 85 5.57 -6.47 -10.35
CA VAL A 85 4.25 -5.98 -10.77
C VAL A 85 4.36 -4.67 -11.54
N GLU A 86 5.21 -3.74 -11.10
CA GLU A 86 5.47 -2.50 -11.83
C GLU A 86 6.12 -2.74 -13.20
N GLU A 87 7.07 -3.66 -13.28
CA GLU A 87 7.73 -4.06 -14.54
C GLU A 87 6.72 -4.66 -15.52
N VAL A 88 5.93 -5.65 -15.08
CA VAL A 88 4.90 -6.29 -15.91
C VAL A 88 3.85 -5.27 -16.37
N LYS A 89 3.46 -4.33 -15.52
CA LYS A 89 2.55 -3.26 -15.91
C LYS A 89 3.15 -2.37 -16.99
N HIS A 90 4.43 -2.01 -16.86
CA HIS A 90 5.12 -1.22 -17.87
C HIS A 90 5.23 -1.96 -19.22
N GLU A 91 5.54 -3.25 -19.20
CA GLU A 91 5.54 -4.08 -20.40
C GLU A 91 4.15 -4.18 -21.04
N HIS A 92 3.11 -4.33 -20.22
CA HIS A 92 1.73 -4.33 -20.70
C HIS A 92 1.37 -3.02 -21.41
N ASP A 93 1.62 -1.87 -20.78
CA ASP A 93 1.33 -0.55 -21.35
C ASP A 93 2.09 -0.33 -22.68
N LYS A 94 3.31 -0.84 -22.77
CA LYS A 94 4.11 -0.82 -24.00
C LYS A 94 3.48 -1.71 -25.08
N SER A 95 3.13 -2.95 -24.76
CA SER A 95 2.49 -3.86 -25.72
C SER A 95 1.13 -3.34 -26.19
N GLU A 96 0.34 -2.73 -25.31
CA GLU A 96 -0.92 -2.08 -25.67
C GLU A 96 -0.69 -0.95 -26.69
N SER A 97 0.33 -0.12 -26.45
CA SER A 97 0.72 0.94 -27.38
C SER A 97 1.16 0.40 -28.74
N GLU A 98 1.92 -0.70 -28.77
CA GLU A 98 2.34 -1.36 -30.02
C GLU A 98 1.15 -1.96 -30.77
N ILE A 99 0.18 -2.55 -30.06
CA ILE A 99 -1.06 -3.08 -30.64
C ILE A 99 -1.88 -1.95 -31.27
N ASP A 100 -2.01 -0.81 -30.60
CA ASP A 100 -2.74 0.35 -31.12
C ASP A 100 -2.09 0.92 -32.38
N GLU A 101 -0.75 0.98 -32.43
CA GLU A 101 -0.03 1.39 -33.62
C GLU A 101 -0.25 0.40 -34.78
N LEU A 102 -0.12 -0.91 -34.52
CA LEU A 102 -0.37 -1.95 -35.52
C LEU A 102 -1.81 -1.89 -36.04
N ARG A 103 -2.78 -1.68 -35.16
CA ARG A 103 -4.19 -1.52 -35.53
C ARG A 103 -4.38 -0.31 -36.45
N ALA A 104 -3.78 0.83 -36.12
CA ALA A 104 -3.84 2.02 -36.95
C ALA A 104 -3.19 1.81 -38.34
N VAL A 105 -2.11 1.03 -38.42
CA VAL A 105 -1.48 0.64 -39.68
C VAL A 105 -2.43 -0.26 -40.50
N VAL A 106 -3.02 -1.28 -39.89
CA VAL A 106 -3.97 -2.18 -40.57
C VAL A 106 -5.18 -1.40 -41.10
N GLU A 107 -5.74 -0.49 -40.32
CA GLU A 107 -6.87 0.35 -40.76
C GLU A 107 -6.50 1.28 -41.93
N ARG A 108 -5.24 1.77 -41.96
CA ARG A 108 -4.74 2.54 -43.10
C ARG A 108 -4.57 1.68 -44.33
N GLN A 109 -4.01 0.49 -44.18
CA GLN A 109 -3.81 -0.44 -45.29
C GLN A 109 -5.14 -0.91 -45.88
N ARG A 110 -6.14 -1.21 -45.05
CA ARG A 110 -7.50 -1.54 -45.50
C ARG A 110 -8.08 -0.45 -46.40
N ARG A 111 -8.03 0.82 -45.95
CA ARG A 111 -8.48 1.95 -46.77
C ARG A 111 -7.74 2.08 -48.10
N GLN A 112 -6.41 1.86 -48.09
CA GLN A 112 -5.62 1.89 -49.32
C GLN A 112 -6.01 0.75 -50.27
N ILE A 113 -6.30 -0.44 -49.75
CA ILE A 113 -6.80 -1.57 -50.54
C ILE A 113 -8.16 -1.23 -51.14
N ASP A 114 -9.10 -0.70 -50.35
CA ASP A 114 -10.43 -0.31 -50.84
C ASP A 114 -10.34 0.73 -51.97
N GLU A 115 -9.46 1.73 -51.82
CA GLU A 115 -9.19 2.74 -52.86
C GLU A 115 -8.60 2.11 -54.12
N LEU A 116 -7.61 1.22 -53.99
CA LEU A 116 -7.00 0.49 -55.11
C LEU A 116 -8.02 -0.40 -55.82
N GLN A 117 -8.85 -1.12 -55.07
CA GLN A 117 -9.90 -1.96 -55.61
C GLN A 117 -10.92 -1.15 -56.39
N SER A 118 -11.32 0.01 -55.87
CA SER A 118 -12.22 0.93 -56.58
C SER A 118 -11.60 1.44 -57.89
N MET A 119 -10.31 1.82 -57.88
CA MET A 119 -9.62 2.29 -59.09
C MET A 119 -9.48 1.18 -60.13
N VAL A 120 -9.15 -0.04 -59.72
CA VAL A 120 -9.03 -1.18 -60.64
C VAL A 120 -10.39 -1.56 -61.20
N THR A 121 -11.45 -1.56 -60.39
CA THR A 121 -12.82 -1.84 -60.85
C THR A 121 -13.25 -0.79 -61.89
N SER A 122 -13.01 0.50 -61.61
CA SER A 122 -13.28 1.59 -62.56
C SER A 122 -12.50 1.42 -63.87
N LEU A 123 -11.23 1.02 -63.80
CA LEU A 123 -10.42 0.75 -64.98
C LEU A 123 -10.94 -0.46 -65.77
N ALA A 124 -11.35 -1.52 -65.07
CA ALA A 124 -11.92 -2.72 -65.66
C ALA A 124 -13.22 -2.40 -66.41
N ASP A 125 -14.11 -1.60 -65.79
CA ASP A 125 -15.33 -1.08 -66.42
C ASP A 125 -15.03 -0.29 -67.70
N ILE A 126 -14.03 0.60 -67.68
CA ILE A 126 -13.59 1.37 -68.86
C ILE A 126 -13.09 0.45 -69.99
N LEU A 127 -12.37 -0.62 -69.62
CA LEU A 127 -11.80 -1.57 -70.58
C LEU A 127 -12.81 -2.65 -71.02
N GLY A 128 -14.01 -2.68 -70.44
CA GLY A 128 -15.02 -3.71 -70.71
C GLY A 128 -14.60 -5.10 -70.22
N THR A 129 -13.76 -5.16 -69.20
CA THR A 129 -13.30 -6.38 -68.53
C THR A 129 -13.86 -6.44 -67.12
N GLU A 130 -14.02 -7.63 -66.55
CA GLU A 130 -14.46 -7.79 -65.16
C GLU A 130 -13.25 -7.95 -64.22
N ALA A 131 -13.32 -7.34 -63.04
CA ALA A 131 -12.36 -7.54 -61.95
C ALA A 131 -13.05 -8.30 -60.81
N GLU A 132 -12.47 -9.42 -60.39
CA GLU A 132 -12.97 -10.25 -59.28
C GLU A 132 -12.01 -10.16 -58.09
N TRP A 133 -12.56 -9.97 -56.90
CA TRP A 133 -11.80 -9.83 -55.66
C TRP A 133 -12.12 -10.98 -54.71
N GLU A 134 -11.09 -11.73 -54.32
CA GLU A 134 -11.19 -12.77 -53.30
C GLU A 134 -10.84 -12.16 -51.94
N THR A 135 -11.73 -12.32 -50.96
CA THR A 135 -11.49 -11.86 -49.59
C THR A 135 -11.26 -13.06 -48.68
N PHE A 136 -10.45 -12.88 -47.65
CA PHE A 136 -10.13 -13.95 -46.69
C PHE A 136 -11.28 -14.25 -45.70
N GLU A 137 -12.46 -13.65 -45.87
CA GLU A 137 -13.62 -13.83 -44.97
C GLU A 137 -14.53 -15.01 -45.38
N ASP A 138 -14.24 -15.67 -46.51
CA ASP A 138 -15.10 -16.71 -47.11
C ASP A 138 -14.73 -18.18 -46.74
N GLU A 139 -13.95 -18.43 -45.67
CA GLU A 139 -13.61 -19.80 -45.17
C GLU A 139 -14.04 -20.05 -43.70
#